data_AF-A0A9Q5I3M2-F1
#
_entry.id   AF-A0A9Q5I3M2-F1
#
_cell.length_a   1.000
_cell.length_b   1.000
_cell.length_c   1.000
_cell.angle_alpha   90.00
_cell.angle_beta   90.00
_cell.angle_gamma   90.00
#
_symmetry.space_group_name_H-M   'P 1'
#
loop_
_entity.id
_entity.type
_entity.pdbx_description
1 polymer ?
#
loop_
_entity_poly.entity_id
_entity_poly.type
_entity_poly.pdbx_seq_one_letter_code
_entity_poly.pdbx_strand_id
1 'polypeptide(L)'
;MAQSHLIFSNITETELSSSPSSNVQDVLDNEIKEWHFRKYHVESVGQRSRYLRDFDLDIYFLQKNREQHRAALALRDAVLRLRRDGAFVAVPLFRVNTEPIGPHPAGSYEIWCPSESFASVFSYLCMSRGELRDHQFRNAWIGPSFPLDLSTLPLRSEDIPLQYPSLGLGYSSKASQPSLEERKTSGKKVEETLQKHEPEAAPAPLD
;
A
#
# COMPACT_ATOMS: atom_id res chain seq x y z
N MET A 1 -19.27 -4.05 10.76
CA MET A 1 -18.49 -2.97 10.13
C MET A 1 -18.54 -3.18 8.62
N ALA A 2 -18.38 -2.14 7.81
CA ALA A 2 -18.28 -2.31 6.36
C ALA A 2 -16.79 -2.41 6.02
N GLN A 3 -16.27 -3.63 5.96
CA GLN A 3 -14.91 -3.90 5.50
C GLN A 3 -14.91 -3.91 3.97
N SER A 4 -14.02 -3.14 3.36
CA SER A 4 -13.73 -3.28 1.93
C SER A 4 -12.46 -4.11 1.75
N HIS A 5 -12.62 -5.28 1.13
CA HIS A 5 -11.50 -6.08 0.66
C HIS A 5 -11.01 -5.52 -0.67
N LEU A 6 -9.75 -5.07 -0.72
CA LEU A 6 -9.09 -4.73 -1.97
C LEU A 6 -8.06 -5.82 -2.28
N ILE A 7 -8.34 -6.61 -3.31
CA ILE A 7 -7.46 -7.66 -3.80
C ILE A 7 -6.35 -7.00 -4.64
N PHE A 8 -5.12 -6.97 -4.13
CA PHE A 8 -3.97 -6.45 -4.87
C PHE A 8 -3.03 -7.56 -5.34
N SER A 9 -2.91 -7.63 -6.67
CA SER A 9 -1.76 -8.07 -7.50
C SER A 9 -0.93 -9.30 -7.08
N ASN A 10 -0.76 -10.21 -8.04
CA ASN A 10 0.30 -11.23 -8.03
C ASN A 10 1.69 -10.57 -8.03
N ILE A 11 2.60 -11.04 -7.18
CA ILE A 11 4.04 -10.74 -7.28
C ILE A 11 4.56 -11.43 -8.55
N THR A 12 5.02 -10.69 -9.57
CA THR A 12 5.59 -11.26 -10.80
C THR A 12 7.11 -11.41 -10.71
N GLU A 13 7.68 -12.35 -11.48
CA GLU A 13 9.10 -12.75 -11.41
C GLU A 13 10.07 -11.74 -12.06
N THR A 14 9.59 -10.74 -12.78
CA THR A 14 10.44 -9.85 -13.57
C THR A 14 10.94 -8.67 -12.73
N GLU A 15 12.22 -8.76 -12.33
CA GLU A 15 13.01 -7.77 -11.56
C GLU A 15 12.76 -7.70 -10.04
N LEU A 16 13.04 -8.81 -9.35
CA LEU A 16 13.33 -8.92 -7.89
C LEU A 16 14.55 -8.11 -7.39
N SER A 17 15.01 -7.08 -8.11
CA SER A 17 16.36 -6.51 -7.92
C SER A 17 16.52 -5.58 -6.72
N SER A 18 15.44 -4.94 -6.22
CA SER A 18 15.53 -4.08 -5.03
C SER A 18 14.55 -4.54 -3.96
N SER A 19 15.07 -4.89 -2.78
CA SER A 19 14.23 -5.13 -1.61
C SER A 19 13.38 -3.89 -1.31
N PRO A 20 12.13 -4.06 -0.85
CA PRO A 20 11.26 -2.92 -0.53
C PRO A 20 11.93 -2.05 0.53
N SER A 21 12.01 -0.74 0.29
CA SER A 21 12.66 0.18 1.23
C SER A 21 11.89 0.19 2.55
N SER A 22 12.63 0.10 3.65
CA SER A 22 12.11 0.26 5.02
C SER A 22 12.64 1.52 5.69
N ASN A 23 13.38 2.36 4.96
CA ASN A 23 13.84 3.64 5.46
C ASN A 23 12.68 4.65 5.38
N VAL A 24 12.26 5.17 6.54
CA VAL A 24 11.15 6.12 6.62
C VAL A 24 11.38 7.39 5.81
N GLN A 25 12.61 7.93 5.78
CA GLN A 25 12.92 9.14 5.02
C GLN A 25 12.77 8.88 3.52
N ASP A 26 13.34 7.79 3.02
CA ASP A 26 13.23 7.41 1.61
C ASP A 26 11.77 7.23 1.19
N VAL A 27 10.94 6.61 2.03
CA VAL A 27 9.51 6.40 1.74
C VAL A 27 8.74 7.72 1.73
N LEU A 28 9.03 8.63 2.65
CA LEU A 28 8.38 9.95 2.71
C LEU A 28 8.78 10.85 1.54
N ASP A 29 10.05 10.82 1.14
CA ASP A 29 10.53 11.60 0.00
C ASP A 29 9.90 11.17 -1.32
N ASN A 30 9.47 9.91 -1.41
CA ASN A 30 8.85 9.33 -2.59
C ASN A 30 7.33 9.12 -2.45
N GLU A 31 6.70 9.68 -1.40
CA GLU A 31 5.26 9.50 -1.16
C GLU A 31 4.41 10.08 -2.30
N ILE A 32 3.42 9.31 -2.75
CA ILE A 32 2.43 9.77 -3.75
C ILE A 32 1.46 10.72 -3.06
N LYS A 33 1.48 11.99 -3.48
CA LYS A 33 0.65 13.05 -2.89
C LYS A 33 -0.72 13.21 -3.53
N GLU A 34 -0.91 12.65 -4.73
CA GLU A 34 -2.12 12.82 -5.53
C GLU A 34 -2.45 11.52 -6.27
N TRP A 35 -3.74 11.17 -6.27
CA TRP A 35 -4.29 10.02 -6.98
C TRP A 35 -5.38 10.47 -7.94
N HIS A 36 -5.32 9.98 -9.17
CA HIS A 36 -6.35 10.22 -10.18
C HIS A 36 -7.15 8.93 -10.42
N PHE A 37 -8.41 8.94 -10.02
CA PHE A 37 -9.31 7.80 -10.22
C PHE A 37 -10.14 7.97 -11.49
N ARG A 38 -10.07 7.00 -12.41
CA ARG A 38 -10.97 6.90 -13.55
C ARG A 38 -12.00 5.81 -13.28
N LYS A 39 -13.28 6.17 -13.25
CA LYS A 39 -14.38 5.22 -13.11
C LYS A 39 -14.89 4.81 -14.48
N TYR A 40 -14.74 3.54 -14.82
CA TYR A 40 -15.44 2.93 -15.95
C TYR A 40 -16.77 2.38 -15.43
N HIS A 41 -17.87 2.79 -16.05
CA HIS A 41 -19.21 2.46 -15.58
C HIS A 41 -19.55 1.00 -15.89
N VAL A 42 -19.83 0.21 -14.86
CA VAL A 42 -20.59 -1.05 -14.96
C VAL A 42 -21.82 -0.87 -14.09
N GLU A 43 -22.99 -1.03 -14.69
CA GLU A 43 -24.26 -0.95 -13.97
C GLU A 43 -24.30 -2.04 -12.89
N SER A 44 -24.42 -1.63 -11.63
CA SER A 44 -24.85 -2.52 -10.56
C SER A 44 -25.90 -1.81 -9.72
N VAL A 45 -26.98 -2.54 -9.46
CA VAL A 45 -28.19 -2.05 -8.80
C VAL A 45 -27.95 -1.98 -7.29
N GLY A 46 -28.18 -0.80 -6.72
CA GLY A 46 -28.65 -0.61 -5.35
C GLY A 46 -27.81 -1.19 -4.21
N GLN A 47 -26.73 -0.51 -3.83
CA GLN A 47 -26.19 -0.60 -2.46
C GLN A 47 -25.94 0.80 -1.89
N ARG A 48 -26.45 1.04 -0.66
CA ARG A 48 -26.20 2.27 0.09
C ARG A 48 -24.72 2.35 0.45
N SER A 49 -24.05 3.40 -0.05
CA SER A 49 -22.68 3.74 0.32
C SER A 49 -22.59 4.04 1.82
N ARG A 50 -21.86 3.21 2.56
CA ARG A 50 -21.38 3.55 3.91
C ARG A 50 -19.96 4.08 3.74
N TYR A 51 -19.60 5.12 4.48
CA TYR A 51 -18.21 5.60 4.52
C TYR A 51 -17.30 4.47 5.01
N LEU A 52 -16.36 4.06 4.16
CA LEU A 52 -15.31 3.10 4.51
C LEU A 52 -14.39 3.77 5.53
N ARG A 53 -14.15 3.08 6.66
CA ARG A 53 -13.29 3.58 7.75
C ARG A 53 -11.98 2.82 7.86
N ASP A 54 -11.98 1.58 7.38
CA ASP A 54 -10.89 0.64 7.39
C ASP A 54 -10.83 -0.13 6.08
N PHE A 55 -9.65 -0.68 5.81
CA PHE A 55 -9.32 -1.42 4.60
C PHE A 55 -8.51 -2.64 4.96
N ASP A 56 -8.88 -3.78 4.36
CA ASP A 56 -8.11 -5.01 4.41
C ASP A 56 -7.48 -5.25 3.04
N LEU A 57 -6.15 -5.35 3.04
CA LEU A 57 -5.30 -5.51 1.85
C LEU A 57 -4.69 -6.91 1.88
N ASP A 58 -5.09 -7.74 0.93
CA ASP A 58 -4.57 -9.11 0.80
C ASP A 58 -3.36 -9.14 -0.15
N ILE A 59 -2.21 -9.61 0.36
CA ILE A 59 -1.00 -9.84 -0.44
C ILE A 59 -0.93 -11.32 -0.80
N TYR A 60 -0.85 -11.62 -2.11
CA TYR A 60 -0.82 -13.00 -2.61
C TYR A 60 0.55 -13.44 -3.13
N PHE A 61 0.86 -14.71 -2.96
CA PHE A 61 2.02 -15.37 -3.54
C PHE A 61 1.69 -16.82 -3.94
N LEU A 62 2.35 -17.32 -4.99
CA LEU A 62 2.19 -18.71 -5.43
C LEU A 62 2.88 -19.67 -4.44
N GLN A 63 2.15 -20.68 -3.97
CA GLN A 63 2.54 -21.60 -2.89
C GLN A 63 3.85 -22.34 -3.17
N LYS A 64 4.11 -22.65 -4.44
CA LYS A 64 5.32 -23.37 -4.89
C LYS A 64 6.43 -22.43 -5.39
N ASN A 65 6.21 -21.12 -5.37
CA ASN A 65 7.20 -20.14 -5.79
C ASN A 65 7.92 -19.55 -4.57
N ARG A 66 9.13 -20.06 -4.32
CA ARG A 66 9.95 -19.64 -3.17
C ARG A 66 10.36 -18.17 -3.23
N GLU A 67 10.59 -17.62 -4.42
CA GLU A 67 10.98 -16.21 -4.59
C GLU A 67 9.80 -15.28 -4.31
N GLN A 68 8.60 -15.60 -4.79
CA GLN A 68 7.40 -14.83 -4.44
C GLN A 68 7.11 -14.87 -2.94
N HIS A 69 7.21 -16.05 -2.31
CA HIS A 69 7.05 -16.16 -0.86
C HIS A 69 8.08 -15.30 -0.10
N ARG A 70 9.35 -15.34 -0.52
CA ARG A 70 10.42 -14.52 0.07
C ARG A 70 10.15 -13.03 -0.11
N ALA A 71 9.74 -12.60 -1.30
CA ALA A 71 9.39 -11.22 -1.60
C ALA A 71 8.17 -10.74 -0.79
N ALA A 72 7.15 -11.58 -0.66
CA ALA A 72 5.96 -11.29 0.13
C ALA A 72 6.31 -11.04 1.61
N LEU A 73 7.19 -11.87 2.20
CA LEU A 73 7.66 -11.69 3.57
C LEU A 73 8.58 -10.47 3.72
N ALA A 74 9.44 -10.19 2.75
CA ALA A 74 10.27 -8.99 2.76
C ALA A 74 9.43 -7.71 2.73
N LEU A 75 8.36 -7.69 1.92
CA LEU A 75 7.40 -6.59 1.90
C LEU A 75 6.68 -6.43 3.25
N ARG A 76 6.27 -7.54 3.86
CA ARG A 76 5.64 -7.54 5.19
C ARG A 76 6.56 -6.93 6.25
N ASP A 77 7.82 -7.35 6.27
CA ASP A 77 8.82 -6.84 7.22
C ASP A 77 9.08 -5.35 7.02
N ALA A 78 9.09 -4.88 5.78
CA ALA A 78 9.27 -3.47 5.49
C ALA A 78 8.06 -2.62 5.95
N VAL A 79 6.83 -3.10 5.72
CA VAL A 79 5.60 -2.48 6.26
C VAL A 79 5.66 -2.38 7.79
N LEU A 80 6.11 -3.45 8.46
CA LEU A 80 6.23 -3.48 9.92
C LEU A 80 7.25 -2.46 10.46
N ARG A 81 8.42 -2.33 9.81
CA ARG A 81 9.43 -1.31 10.17
C ARG A 81 8.90 0.11 9.93
N LEU A 82 8.23 0.34 8.81
CA LEU A 82 7.66 1.65 8.48
C LEU A 82 6.53 2.05 9.43
N ARG A 83 5.72 1.10 9.90
CA ARG A 83 4.75 1.31 10.97
C ARG A 83 5.43 1.75 12.26
N ARG A 84 6.44 0.99 12.71
CA ARG A 84 7.24 1.29 13.90
C ARG A 84 7.86 2.69 13.82
N ASP A 85 8.35 3.05 12.63
CA ASP A 85 9.05 4.32 12.41
C ASP A 85 8.09 5.49 12.10
N GLY A 86 6.77 5.23 12.08
CA GLY A 86 5.73 6.25 11.96
C GLY A 86 5.50 6.79 10.56
N ALA A 87 5.82 6.02 9.53
CA ALA A 87 5.47 6.36 8.15
C ALA A 87 3.93 6.39 7.97
N PHE A 88 3.24 5.37 8.49
CA PHE A 88 1.79 5.18 8.41
C PHE A 88 1.32 4.14 9.45
N VAL A 89 0.00 3.99 9.64
CA VAL A 89 -0.60 2.90 10.41
C VAL A 89 -1.04 1.79 9.46
N ALA A 90 -0.37 0.64 9.54
CA ALA A 90 -0.73 -0.58 8.83
C ALA A 90 -0.48 -1.78 9.74
N VAL A 91 -1.44 -2.67 9.91
CA VAL A 91 -1.35 -3.79 10.86
C VAL A 91 -1.47 -5.10 10.10
N PRO A 92 -0.34 -5.71 9.70
CA PRO A 92 -0.34 -7.07 9.21
C PRO A 92 -0.81 -8.03 10.29
N LEU A 93 -1.67 -8.98 9.92
CA LEU A 93 -1.98 -10.10 10.81
C LEU A 93 -0.72 -10.93 11.07
N PHE A 94 -0.62 -11.52 12.28
CA PHE A 94 0.48 -12.39 12.65
C PHE A 94 0.58 -13.61 11.71
N ARG A 95 -0.57 -14.14 11.30
CA ARG A 95 -0.67 -15.32 10.44
C ARG A 95 -0.26 -15.01 9.00
N VAL A 96 0.55 -15.91 8.43
CA VAL A 96 0.77 -16.02 6.98
C VAL A 96 0.20 -17.36 6.53
N ASN A 97 -0.70 -17.34 5.55
CA ASN A 97 -1.30 -18.53 4.98
C ASN A 97 -0.41 -19.04 3.84
N THR A 98 0.18 -20.21 3.97
CA THR A 98 1.01 -20.81 2.91
C THR A 98 0.19 -21.59 1.87
N GLU A 99 -1.10 -21.81 2.14
CA GLU A 99 -2.05 -22.53 1.31
C GLU A 99 -3.34 -21.71 1.16
N PRO A 100 -4.18 -22.00 0.14
CA PRO A 100 -5.48 -21.36 0.00
C PRO A 100 -6.33 -21.56 1.25
N ILE A 101 -6.97 -20.49 1.71
CA ILE A 101 -7.83 -20.52 2.89
C ILE A 101 -9.01 -19.58 2.71
N GLY A 102 -10.23 -20.04 3.01
CA GLY A 102 -11.43 -19.23 2.84
C GLY A 102 -11.57 -18.68 1.41
N PRO A 103 -11.75 -17.36 1.20
CA PRO A 103 -11.87 -16.77 -0.13
C PRO A 103 -10.54 -16.57 -0.86
N HIS A 104 -9.40 -16.87 -0.21
CA HIS A 104 -8.06 -16.63 -0.74
C HIS A 104 -7.59 -17.83 -1.59
N PRO A 105 -7.40 -17.67 -2.92
CA PRO A 105 -7.11 -18.79 -3.82
C PRO A 105 -5.63 -19.22 -3.83
N ALA A 106 -4.75 -18.49 -3.15
CA ALA A 106 -3.31 -18.74 -3.09
C ALA A 106 -2.77 -18.52 -1.67
N GLY A 107 -1.46 -18.69 -1.48
CA GLY A 107 -0.83 -18.25 -0.23
C GLY A 107 -1.01 -16.75 -0.06
N SER A 108 -1.30 -16.30 1.16
CA SER A 108 -1.63 -14.91 1.44
C SER A 108 -1.31 -14.45 2.85
N TYR A 109 -1.26 -13.14 3.05
CA TYR A 109 -1.46 -12.52 4.36
C TYR A 109 -2.24 -11.21 4.21
N GLU A 110 -2.91 -10.80 5.28
CA GLU A 110 -3.74 -9.60 5.34
C GLU A 110 -2.98 -8.45 6.02
N ILE A 111 -3.18 -7.24 5.53
CA ILE A 111 -2.80 -5.98 6.17
C ILE A 111 -4.05 -5.14 6.37
N TRP A 112 -4.40 -4.86 7.62
CA TRP A 112 -5.41 -3.87 7.97
C TRP A 112 -4.82 -2.46 7.96
N CYS A 113 -5.55 -1.46 7.47
CA CYS A 113 -5.21 -0.05 7.73
C CYS A 113 -6.46 0.84 7.87
N PRO A 114 -6.38 1.91 8.68
CA PRO A 114 -7.44 2.90 8.79
C PRO A 114 -7.44 3.84 7.58
N SER A 115 -8.58 4.48 7.30
CA SER A 115 -8.74 5.42 6.18
C SER A 115 -7.71 6.55 6.13
N GLU A 116 -7.26 6.98 7.30
CA GLU A 116 -6.27 8.03 7.53
C GLU A 116 -4.87 7.63 7.05
N SER A 117 -4.59 6.32 6.97
CA SER A 117 -3.33 5.78 6.46
C SER A 117 -3.47 5.10 5.11
N PHE A 118 -4.71 4.90 4.61
CA PHE A 118 -4.96 4.15 3.38
C PHE A 118 -4.14 4.67 2.21
N ALA A 119 -4.15 5.99 1.94
CA ALA A 119 -3.41 6.54 0.81
C ALA A 119 -1.91 6.26 0.89
N SER A 120 -1.27 6.45 2.04
CA SER A 120 0.17 6.22 2.23
C SER A 120 0.52 4.72 2.15
N VAL A 121 -0.26 3.85 2.79
CA VAL A 121 -0.07 2.39 2.73
C VAL A 121 -0.24 1.88 1.31
N PHE A 122 -1.33 2.30 0.65
CA PHE A 122 -1.65 1.89 -0.69
C PHE A 122 -0.60 2.35 -1.72
N SER A 123 -0.09 3.58 -1.57
CA SER A 123 1.01 4.11 -2.37
C SER A 123 2.27 3.28 -2.21
N TYR A 124 2.67 3.02 -0.95
CA TYR A 124 3.85 2.23 -0.66
C TYR A 124 3.77 0.82 -1.27
N LEU A 125 2.63 0.14 -1.13
CA LEU A 125 2.43 -1.19 -1.71
C LEU A 125 2.49 -1.17 -3.24
N CYS A 126 1.84 -0.19 -3.90
CA CYS A 126 1.92 -0.05 -5.36
C CYS A 126 3.34 0.19 -5.87
N MET A 127 4.17 0.87 -5.08
CA MET A 127 5.57 1.16 -5.42
C MET A 127 6.52 0.00 -5.10
N SER A 128 6.13 -0.87 -4.17
CA SER A 128 7.02 -1.88 -3.59
C SER A 128 6.67 -3.32 -3.95
N ARG A 129 5.56 -3.56 -4.67
CA ARG A 129 5.07 -4.91 -5.04
C ARG A 129 5.83 -5.62 -6.17
N GLY A 130 6.95 -5.06 -6.64
CA GLY A 130 7.67 -5.55 -7.81
C GLY A 130 7.15 -4.92 -9.12
N GLU A 131 8.06 -4.80 -10.10
CA GLU A 131 7.95 -4.09 -11.39
C GLU A 131 8.04 -2.54 -11.35
N LEU A 132 9.17 -2.04 -11.86
CA LEU A 132 9.41 -0.65 -12.22
C LEU A 132 8.78 -0.36 -13.58
N ARG A 133 7.71 0.45 -13.62
CA ARG A 133 7.53 1.61 -14.53
C ARG A 133 6.11 2.17 -14.49
N ASP A 134 6.05 3.46 -14.75
CA ASP A 134 4.90 4.35 -14.72
C ASP A 134 3.65 3.86 -15.51
N HIS A 135 2.46 4.38 -15.18
CA HIS A 135 1.08 4.18 -15.72
C HIS A 135 0.61 2.74 -16.08
N GLN A 136 1.49 1.91 -16.62
CA GLN A 136 1.33 0.50 -16.94
C GLN A 136 1.43 -0.41 -15.71
N PHE A 137 2.37 -0.17 -14.80
CA PHE A 137 2.63 -1.08 -13.66
C PHE A 137 2.28 -0.46 -12.29
N ARG A 138 2.27 0.87 -12.19
CA ARG A 138 1.77 1.63 -11.02
C ARG A 138 0.27 1.95 -11.06
N ASN A 139 -0.51 1.21 -11.85
CA ASN A 139 -1.96 1.35 -11.87
C ASN A 139 -2.63 0.44 -10.84
N ALA A 140 -3.83 0.85 -10.46
CA ALA A 140 -4.74 0.04 -9.70
C ALA A 140 -6.14 0.22 -10.26
N TRP A 141 -6.86 -0.89 -10.33
CA TRP A 141 -8.19 -0.96 -10.89
C TRP A 141 -9.17 -1.30 -9.78
N ILE A 142 -10.18 -0.47 -9.60
CA ILE A 142 -11.36 -0.84 -8.83
C ILE A 142 -12.32 -1.50 -9.83
N GLY A 143 -12.29 -2.84 -9.87
CA GLY A 143 -12.98 -3.65 -10.87
C GLY A 143 -12.04 -4.25 -11.92
N PRO A 144 -12.56 -4.78 -13.04
CA PRO A 144 -11.75 -5.33 -14.13
C PRO A 144 -10.79 -4.27 -14.71
N SER A 145 -9.57 -4.69 -15.03
CA SER A 145 -8.57 -3.82 -15.67
C SER A 145 -9.02 -3.38 -17.07
N PHE A 146 -8.71 -2.14 -17.45
CA PHE A 146 -8.94 -1.63 -18.81
C PHE A 146 -7.61 -1.28 -19.50
N PRO A 147 -7.40 -1.64 -20.78
CA PRO A 147 -6.16 -1.30 -21.47
C PRO A 147 -6.03 0.22 -21.64
N LEU A 148 -4.91 0.78 -21.18
CA LEU A 148 -4.58 2.19 -21.37
C LEU A 148 -3.82 2.40 -22.68
N ASP A 149 -4.15 3.45 -23.43
CA ASP A 149 -3.33 3.92 -24.55
C ASP A 149 -2.20 4.83 -24.02
N LEU A 150 -1.00 4.25 -23.92
CA LEU A 150 0.18 4.93 -23.38
C LEU A 150 0.92 5.76 -24.42
N SER A 151 0.53 5.72 -25.71
CA SER A 151 1.23 6.42 -26.79
C SER A 151 1.23 7.95 -26.63
N THR A 152 0.34 8.46 -25.78
CA THR A 152 0.14 9.88 -25.51
C THR A 152 0.96 10.40 -24.33
N LEU A 153 1.65 9.52 -23.58
CA LEU A 153 2.39 9.88 -22.39
C LEU A 153 3.87 10.15 -22.71
N PRO A 154 4.48 11.20 -22.13
CA PRO A 154 5.92 11.42 -22.26
C PRO A 154 6.69 10.32 -21.54
N LEU A 155 7.82 9.87 -22.12
CA LEU A 155 8.68 8.85 -21.49
C LEU A 155 9.27 9.30 -20.15
N ARG A 156 9.49 10.60 -19.99
CA ARG A 156 9.97 11.25 -18.77
C ARG A 156 9.57 12.73 -18.82
N SER A 157 9.15 13.27 -17.69
CA SER A 157 8.98 14.70 -17.48
C SER A 157 9.97 15.16 -16.42
N GLU A 158 10.68 16.26 -16.65
CA GLU A 158 11.55 16.86 -15.64
C GLU A 158 10.73 17.64 -14.60
N ASP A 159 9.58 18.17 -15.01
CA ASP A 159 8.65 18.89 -14.16
C ASP A 159 7.43 18.04 -13.81
N ILE A 160 6.92 18.15 -12.57
CA ILE A 160 5.68 17.51 -12.15
C ILE A 160 4.52 18.44 -12.56
N PRO A 161 3.67 18.05 -13.53
CA PRO A 161 2.55 18.89 -13.94
C PRO A 161 1.53 19.00 -12.81
N LEU A 162 1.26 20.23 -12.36
CA LEU A 162 0.25 20.51 -11.34
C LEU A 162 -1.13 20.62 -11.98
N GLN A 163 -2.08 19.76 -11.58
CA GLN A 163 -3.42 19.77 -12.16
C GLN A 163 -4.29 20.93 -11.62
N TYR A 164 -4.24 21.18 -10.31
CA TYR A 164 -5.04 22.22 -9.64
C TYR A 164 -4.21 23.05 -8.65
N PRO A 165 -3.21 23.82 -9.13
CA PRO A 165 -2.25 24.52 -8.26
C PRO A 165 -2.90 25.56 -7.33
N SER A 166 -4.06 26.11 -7.70
CA SER A 166 -4.78 27.11 -6.90
C SER A 166 -5.32 26.57 -5.58
N LEU A 167 -5.45 25.25 -5.41
CA LEU A 167 -5.96 24.65 -4.19
C LEU A 167 -4.91 24.55 -3.07
N GLY A 168 -3.61 24.57 -3.39
CA GLY A 168 -2.54 24.42 -2.38
C GLY A 168 -2.56 23.07 -1.67
N LEU A 169 -3.02 22.02 -2.36
CA LEU A 169 -3.08 20.63 -1.89
C LEU A 169 -2.13 19.74 -2.69
N GLY A 170 -1.90 18.50 -2.24
CA GLY A 170 -1.07 17.53 -2.95
C GLY A 170 0.35 18.05 -3.22
N TYR A 171 0.81 17.98 -4.46
CA TYR A 171 2.13 18.48 -4.87
C TYR A 171 2.25 20.01 -4.79
N SER A 172 1.13 20.74 -4.78
CA SER A 172 1.11 22.19 -4.61
C SER A 172 1.08 22.65 -3.13
N SER A 173 1.02 21.70 -2.19
CA SER A 173 0.87 22.04 -0.77
C SER A 173 2.12 22.67 -0.16
N LYS A 174 1.90 23.67 0.70
CA LYS A 174 2.91 24.30 1.56
C LYS A 174 2.75 23.91 3.03
N ALA A 175 1.85 22.97 3.34
CA ALA A 175 1.62 22.53 4.70
C ALA A 175 2.88 21.84 5.25
N SER A 176 3.23 22.19 6.49
CA SER A 176 4.32 21.51 7.19
C SER A 176 3.89 20.09 7.54
N GLN A 177 4.72 19.12 7.16
CA GLN A 177 4.56 17.73 7.56
C GLN A 177 5.19 17.50 8.93
N PRO A 178 4.70 16.51 9.71
CA PRO A 178 5.37 16.10 10.95
C PRO A 178 6.83 15.75 10.69
N SER A 179 7.70 16.19 11.60
CA SER A 179 9.12 15.86 11.58
C SER A 179 9.35 14.35 11.74
N LEU A 180 10.54 13.87 11.34
CA LEU A 180 10.92 12.46 11.53
C LEU A 180 10.81 12.02 12.99
N GLU A 181 11.19 12.87 13.94
CA GLU A 181 11.16 12.53 15.36
C GLU A 181 9.73 12.45 15.91
N GLU A 182 8.83 13.33 15.46
CA GLU A 182 7.39 13.25 15.78
C GLU A 182 6.78 11.96 15.21
N ARG A 183 7.16 11.58 13.99
CA ARG A 183 6.71 10.33 13.35
C ARG A 183 7.19 9.10 14.13
N LYS A 184 8.49 8.98 14.42
CA LYS A 184 9.03 7.89 15.23
C LYS A 184 8.36 7.79 16.60
N THR A 185 8.10 8.94 17.24
CA THR A 185 7.38 8.99 18.52
C THR A 185 5.96 8.44 18.38
N SER A 186 5.26 8.78 17.29
CA SER A 186 3.93 8.25 16.99
C SER A 186 3.97 6.75 16.71
N GLY A 187 4.89 6.28 15.86
CA GLY A 187 5.05 4.87 15.54
C GLY A 187 5.36 4.01 16.76
N LYS A 188 6.22 4.49 17.67
CA LYS A 188 6.48 3.82 18.95
C LYS A 188 5.22 3.66 19.81
N LYS A 189 4.37 4.70 19.89
CA LYS A 189 3.09 4.62 20.62
C LYS A 189 2.14 3.59 20.00
N VAL A 190 2.14 3.47 18.67
CA VAL A 190 1.38 2.43 17.97
C VAL A 190 1.91 1.04 18.36
N GLU A 191 3.22 0.80 18.30
CA GLU A 191 3.80 -0.49 18.73
C GLU A 191 3.47 -0.84 20.18
N GLU A 192 3.62 0.11 21.12
CA GLU A 192 3.29 -0.09 22.53
C GLU A 192 1.82 -0.48 22.73
N THR A 193 0.91 0.14 21.95
CA THR A 193 -0.53 -0.15 22.00
C THR A 193 -0.82 -1.54 21.45
N LEU A 194 -0.27 -1.87 20.27
CA LEU A 194 -0.47 -3.17 19.63
C LEU A 194 0.08 -4.31 20.49
N GLN A 195 1.30 -4.17 21.04
CA GLN A 195 1.90 -5.18 21.89
C GLN A 195 1.08 -5.45 23.16
N LYS A 196 0.43 -4.43 23.70
CA LYS A 196 -0.32 -4.54 24.96
C LYS A 196 -1.74 -5.08 24.76
N HIS A 197 -2.36 -4.79 23.62
CA HIS A 197 -3.80 -4.98 23.44
C HIS A 197 -4.18 -5.89 22.27
N GLU A 198 -3.30 -6.09 21.28
CA GLU A 198 -3.61 -6.74 20.01
C GLU A 198 -2.66 -7.92 19.73
N PRO A 199 -2.88 -9.11 20.34
CA PRO A 199 -1.99 -10.26 20.19
C PRO A 199 -1.94 -10.84 18.76
N GLU A 200 -2.94 -10.51 17.93
CA GLU A 200 -2.99 -10.94 16.52
C GLU A 200 -2.23 -9.99 15.59
N ALA A 201 -1.82 -8.81 16.06
CA ALA A 201 -0.99 -7.90 15.30
C ALA A 201 0.44 -8.46 15.21
N ALA A 202 0.97 -8.51 13.99
CA ALA A 202 2.36 -8.90 13.81
C ALA A 202 3.30 -7.89 14.50
N PRO A 203 4.28 -8.34 15.32
CA PRO A 203 5.24 -7.45 15.96
C PRO A 203 6.22 -6.89 14.92
N ALA A 204 6.66 -5.65 15.09
CA ALA A 204 7.74 -5.12 14.29
C ALA A 204 9.08 -5.86 14.59
N PRO A 205 9.96 -6.04 13.58
CA PRO A 205 11.30 -6.55 13.81
C PRO A 205 12.10 -5.71 14.83
N LEU A 206 13.00 -6.37 15.57
CA LEU A 206 13.84 -5.79 16.63
C LEU A 206 15.23 -5.30 16.15
N ASP A 207 15.41 -5.18 14.84
CA ASP A 207 16.68 -4.81 14.19
C ASP A 207 17.40 -3.59 14.81
#